data_AF-A0A7K1Y108-F1
#
_entry.id   AF-A0A7K1Y108-F1
#
_cell.length_a   1.000
_cell.length_b   1.000
_cell.length_c   1.000
_cell.angle_alpha   90.00
_cell.angle_beta   90.00
_cell.angle_gamma   90.00
#
_symmetry.space_group_name_H-M   'P 1'
#
loop_
_entity.id
_entity.type
_entity.pdbx_description
1 polymer ?
#
loop_
_entity_poly.entity_id
_entity_poly.type
_entity_poly.pdbx_seq_one_letter_code
_entity_poly.pdbx_strand_id
1 'polypeptide(L)' 'MLNKKGKDLLLNRKEAAKYIGFSPGSLATWACTKRHDLKPRKIAGRAYYELAVLDKFLEGQLIG' A
#
# COMPACT_ATOMS: atom_id res chain seq x y z
N MET A 1 9.35 -12.60 24.63
CA MET A 1 8.39 -11.48 24.75
C MET A 1 8.86 -10.35 23.83
N LEU A 2 8.12 -10.13 22.73
CA LEU A 2 8.01 -8.94 21.86
C LEU A 2 7.02 -9.36 20.76
N ASN A 3 5.74 -9.53 21.10
CA ASN A 3 4.68 -8.53 21.03
C ASN A 3 4.37 -8.05 19.60
N LYS A 4 3.24 -8.55 19.09
CA LYS A 4 2.33 -7.96 18.09
C LYS A 4 2.99 -7.30 16.87
N LYS A 5 2.80 -7.92 15.70
CA LYS A 5 1.93 -7.40 14.62
C LYS A 5 2.02 -8.28 13.37
N GLY A 6 1.04 -9.15 13.18
CA GLY A 6 0.81 -9.82 11.91
C GLY A 6 0.28 -8.90 10.79
N LYS A 7 0.62 -7.59 10.79
CA LYS A 7 0.12 -6.57 9.85
C LYS A 7 1.16 -5.47 9.50
N ASP A 8 2.44 -5.64 9.81
CA ASP A 8 3.51 -4.66 9.52
C ASP A 8 4.32 -5.03 8.25
N LEU A 9 3.73 -5.78 7.32
CA LEU A 9 4.33 -6.04 6.02
C LEU A 9 4.25 -4.76 5.17
N LEU A 10 5.34 -3.99 5.20
CA LEU A 10 5.56 -2.81 4.37
C LEU A 10 6.04 -3.28 2.99
N LEU A 11 5.14 -3.23 2.02
CA LEU A 11 5.44 -3.59 0.64
C LEU A 11 5.97 -2.39 -0.14
N ASN A 12 7.02 -2.64 -0.89
CA ASN A 12 7.60 -1.69 -1.83
C ASN A 12 6.56 -1.40 -2.93
N ARG A 13 6.66 -0.28 -3.64
CA ARG A 13 5.75 0.03 -4.76
C ARG A 13 5.55 -1.11 -5.76
N LYS A 14 6.60 -1.87 -6.10
CA LYS A 14 6.51 -3.03 -7.02
C LYS A 14 5.74 -4.21 -6.41
N GLU A 15 6.02 -4.52 -5.16
CA GLU A 15 5.34 -5.61 -4.45
C GLU A 15 3.87 -5.26 -4.20
N ALA A 16 3.60 -4.02 -3.79
CA ALA A 16 2.25 -3.51 -3.63
C ALA A 16 1.47 -3.62 -4.95
N ALA A 17 2.05 -3.17 -6.07
CA ALA A 17 1.47 -3.25 -7.40
C ALA A 17 1.08 -4.69 -7.76
N LYS A 18 2.00 -5.62 -7.55
CA LYS A 18 1.77 -7.04 -7.78
C LYS A 18 0.68 -7.62 -6.87
N TYR A 19 0.64 -7.18 -5.61
CA TYR A 19 -0.33 -7.65 -4.61
C TYR A 19 -1.77 -7.25 -4.96
N ILE A 20 -2.00 -5.97 -5.31
CA ILE A 20 -3.34 -5.48 -5.68
C ILE A 20 -3.68 -5.72 -7.15
N GLY A 21 -2.75 -6.24 -7.96
CA GLY A 21 -2.92 -6.48 -9.40
C GLY A 21 -2.91 -5.21 -10.27
N PHE A 22 -2.37 -4.10 -9.77
CA PHE A 22 -2.28 -2.84 -10.50
C PHE A 22 -0.87 -2.57 -11.03
N SER A 23 -0.76 -1.67 -11.99
CA SER A 23 0.55 -1.21 -12.49
C SER A 23 1.25 -0.32 -11.46
N PRO A 24 2.60 -0.40 -11.34
CA PRO A 24 3.37 0.45 -10.42
C PRO A 24 3.24 1.95 -10.77
N GLY A 25 2.92 2.28 -12.03
CA GLY A 25 2.59 3.63 -12.46
C GLY A 25 1.32 4.18 -11.79
N SER A 26 0.27 3.35 -11.66
CA SER A 26 -0.97 3.73 -10.97
C SER A 26 -0.71 4.05 -9.49
N LEU A 27 0.11 3.23 -8.83
CA LEU A 27 0.55 3.49 -7.45
C LEU A 27 1.41 4.75 -7.31
N ALA A 28 2.23 5.08 -8.32
CA ALA A 28 2.98 6.33 -8.33
C ALA A 28 2.05 7.54 -8.44
N THR A 29 1.05 7.48 -9.33
CA THR A 29 0.01 8.50 -9.46
C THR A 29 -0.78 8.63 -8.17
N TRP A 30 -1.15 7.54 -7.49
CA TRP A 30 -1.86 7.60 -6.22
C TRP A 30 -1.01 8.16 -5.07
N ALA A 31 0.29 7.87 -5.06
CA ALA A 31 1.23 8.48 -4.12
C ALA A 31 1.36 10.00 -4.35
N CYS A 32 1.32 10.47 -5.59
CA CYS A 32 1.34 11.90 -5.92
C CYS A 32 0.00 12.60 -5.66
N THR A 33 -1.10 11.99 -6.07
CA THR A 33 -2.44 12.58 -5.98
C THR A 33 -3.04 12.50 -4.58
N LYS A 34 -2.47 11.68 -3.68
CA LYS A 34 -2.98 11.44 -2.32
C LYS A 34 -4.47 11.07 -2.29
N ARG A 35 -4.99 10.57 -3.41
CA ARG A 35 -6.44 10.41 -3.67
C ARG A 35 -7.03 9.24 -2.88
N HIS A 36 -6.20 8.27 -2.53
CA HIS A 36 -6.57 7.17 -1.65
C HIS A 36 -5.73 7.26 -0.38
N ASP A 37 -6.34 6.90 0.75
CA ASP A 37 -5.72 6.87 2.09
C ASP A 37 -4.68 5.73 2.21
N LEU A 38 -3.93 5.48 1.12
CA LEU A 38 -2.86 4.49 0.98
C LEU A 38 -1.68 4.78 1.92
N LYS A 39 -1.69 5.94 2.61
CA LYS A 39 -0.71 6.42 3.59
C LYS A 39 0.71 5.89 3.31
N PRO A 40 1.28 6.17 2.12
CA PRO A 40 2.57 5.61 1.76
C PRO A 40 3.62 6.07 2.76
N ARG A 41 4.21 5.12 3.48
CA ARG A 41 5.25 5.38 4.47
C ARG A 41 6.57 5.57 3.74
N LYS A 42 7.14 6.77 3.83
CA LYS A 42 8.45 7.06 3.24
C LYS A 42 9.54 6.55 4.18
N ILE A 43 10.29 5.55 3.73
CA ILE A 43 11.46 5.04 4.45
C ILE A 43 12.65 5.20 3.50
N ALA A 44 13.68 5.94 3.91
CA ALA A 44 14.89 6.19 3.11
C ALA A 44 14.58 6.68 1.67
N GLY A 45 13.63 7.61 1.51
CA GLY A 45 13.27 8.19 0.21
C GLY A 45 12.41 7.30 -0.70
N ARG A 46 12.06 6.08 -0.27
CA ARG A 46 11.18 5.17 -1.02
C ARG A 46 9.81 5.08 -0.35
N ALA A 47 8.76 5.02 -1.16
CA ALA A 47 7.39 4.82 -0.69
C ALA A 47 7.12 3.33 -0.46
N TYR A 48 6.76 2.99 0.77
CA TYR A 48 6.29 1.67 1.17
C TYR A 48 4.81 1.75 1.52
N TYR A 49 4.10 0.66 1.31
CA TYR A 49 2.66 0.55 1.49
C TYR A 49 2.39 -0.55 2.52
N GLU A 50 1.60 -0.26 3.53
CA GLU A 50 1.21 -1.26 4.52
C GLU A 50 0.21 -2.24 3.90
N LEU A 51 0.44 -3.53 4.07
CA LEU A 51 -0.45 -4.57 3.58
C LEU A 51 -1.90 -4.35 4.05
N ALA A 52 -2.10 -3.97 5.32
CA ALA A 52 -3.42 -3.69 5.87
C ALA A 52 -4.16 -2.53 5.17
N VAL A 53 -3.41 -1.59 4.59
CA VAL A 53 -3.97 -0.47 3.84
C VAL A 53 -4.31 -0.90 2.41
N LEU A 54 -3.46 -1.73 1.80
CA LEU A 54 -3.75 -2.35 0.49
C LEU A 54 -4.96 -3.29 0.56
N ASP A 55 -5.09 -4.04 1.65
CA ASP A 55 -6.22 -4.93 1.92
C ASP A 55 -7.53 -4.13 2.03
N LYS A 56 -7.56 -3.07 2.87
CA LYS A 56 -8.69 -2.12 2.92
C LYS A 56 -9.01 -1.48 1.58
N PHE A 57 -7.99 -1.21 0.76
CA PHE A 57 -8.18 -0.66 -0.57
C PHE A 57 -8.87 -1.67 -1.50
N LEU A 58 -8.46 -2.94 -1.45
CA LEU A 58 -9.13 -4.02 -2.17
C LEU A 58 -10.58 -4.23 -1.69
N GLU A 59 -10.80 -4.23 -0.37
CA GLU A 59 -12.15 -4.31 0.21
C GLU A 59 -13.05 -3.13 -0.24
N GLY A 60 -12.50 -1.91 -0.25
CA GLY A 60 -13.22 -0.71 -0.67
C GLY A 60 -13.45 -0.62 -2.19
N GLN A 61 -12.65 -1.30 -3.00
CA GLN A 61 -12.85 -1.39 -4.46
C GLN A 61 -13.91 -2.43 -4.84
N LEU A 62 -14.18 -3.43 -3.99
CA LEU A 62 -15.15 -4.50 -4.28
C LEU A 62 -16.63 -4.05 -4.16
N ILE A 63 -16.90 -2.86 -3.62
CA ILE A 63 -18.26 -2.30 -3.43
C ILE A 63 -18.64 -1.26 -4.52
N GLY A 64 -17.86 -1.18 -5.61
CA GLY A 64 -18.12 -0.31 -6.76
C GLY A 64 -18.91 -0.98 -7.87
#